data_AF-A0A1U6JJX6-F1
#
_entry.id   AF-A0A1U6JJX6-F1
#
_cell.length_a   1.000
_cell.length_b   1.000
_cell.length_c   1.000
_cell.angle_alpha   90.00
_cell.angle_beta   90.00
_cell.angle_gamma   90.00
#
_symmetry.space_group_name_H-M   'P 1'
#
loop_
_entity.id
_entity.type
_entity.pdbx_description
1 polymer ?
#
loop_
_entity_poly.entity_id
_entity_poly.type
_entity_poly.pdbx_seq_one_letter_code
_entity_poly.pdbx_strand_id
1 'polypeptide(L)'
;MSKTNIKCPRCHSNKLYKFGLDKQANQKYQCKKCKRQFAPDSVSNPIISKYPRCPKCNKATFLHHEYKHYNRYKCGNKKCNHIIVKHHTTNIDIASNELVSGSLSMKGMRFPLHVILTTLTLYFLNNSSTRSISQFLMINSGIKVSHVTIASWTNKFAPFFKQAEVAGFASDSFAKNSWFSAS
;
A
#
# COMPACT_ATOMS: atom_id res chain seq x y z
N MET A 1 -33.95 -35.86 34.28
CA MET A 1 -33.78 -35.90 32.81
C MET A 1 -34.98 -35.20 32.15
N SER A 2 -34.84 -33.92 31.81
CA SER A 2 -35.91 -33.12 31.23
C SER A 2 -36.17 -33.54 29.77
N LYS A 3 -37.36 -34.06 29.50
CA LYS A 3 -37.88 -34.28 28.13
C LYS A 3 -37.93 -32.93 27.42
N THR A 4 -36.91 -32.59 26.63
CA THR A 4 -37.00 -31.46 25.72
C THR A 4 -38.06 -31.78 24.67
N ASN A 5 -39.07 -30.91 24.56
CA ASN A 5 -40.18 -31.06 23.62
C ASN A 5 -39.68 -30.69 22.21
N ILE A 6 -38.91 -31.57 21.59
CA ILE A 6 -38.25 -31.36 20.30
C ILE A 6 -39.32 -31.34 19.20
N LYS A 7 -39.41 -30.24 18.46
CA LYS A 7 -40.32 -30.05 17.33
C LYS A 7 -39.56 -29.76 16.04
N CYS A 8 -40.17 -30.06 14.90
CA CYS A 8 -39.55 -29.73 13.62
C CYS A 8 -39.43 -28.20 13.43
N PRO A 9 -38.23 -27.64 13.19
CA PRO A 9 -38.03 -26.19 13.06
C PRO A 9 -38.68 -25.59 11.80
N ARG A 10 -39.04 -26.42 10.81
CA ARG A 10 -39.66 -25.96 9.55
C ARG A 10 -41.19 -25.95 9.57
N CYS A 11 -41.82 -26.93 10.23
CA CYS A 11 -43.27 -27.13 10.16
C CYS A 11 -43.93 -27.36 11.53
N HIS A 12 -43.15 -27.24 12.61
CA HIS A 12 -43.58 -27.36 14.01
C HIS A 12 -44.27 -28.69 14.38
N SER A 13 -44.21 -29.71 13.52
CA SER A 13 -44.83 -31.00 13.80
C SER A 13 -44.05 -31.76 14.88
N ASN A 14 -44.77 -32.48 15.73
CA ASN A 14 -44.21 -33.39 16.73
C ASN A 14 -43.89 -34.79 16.15
N LYS A 15 -44.27 -35.05 14.89
CA LYS A 15 -44.06 -36.35 14.22
C LYS A 15 -42.60 -36.45 13.74
N LEU A 16 -41.71 -36.80 14.66
CA LEU A 16 -40.27 -36.97 14.43
C LEU A 16 -39.86 -38.44 14.60
N TYR A 17 -38.81 -38.87 13.92
CA TYR A 17 -38.12 -40.13 14.23
C TYR A 17 -36.60 -39.94 14.23
N LYS A 18 -35.89 -40.80 14.96
CA LYS A 18 -34.43 -40.78 15.06
C LYS A 18 -33.82 -41.18 13.71
N PHE A 19 -32.94 -40.33 13.17
CA PHE A 19 -32.31 -40.50 11.85
C PHE A 19 -30.79 -40.55 12.01
N GLY A 20 -30.31 -41.50 12.82
CA GLY A 20 -28.89 -41.64 13.15
C GLY A 20 -28.33 -40.47 13.96
N LEU A 21 -27.00 -40.35 13.95
CA LEU A 21 -26.25 -39.30 14.62
C LEU A 21 -25.63 -38.35 13.58
N ASP A 22 -25.34 -37.11 13.98
CA ASP A 22 -24.51 -36.21 13.18
C ASP A 22 -23.01 -36.51 13.35
N LYS A 23 -22.16 -35.71 12.68
CA LYS A 23 -20.70 -35.86 12.77
C LYS A 23 -20.14 -35.56 14.18
N GLN A 24 -20.91 -34.87 15.01
CA GLN A 24 -20.58 -34.50 16.38
C GLN A 24 -21.21 -35.49 17.39
N ALA A 25 -21.72 -36.63 16.92
CA ALA A 25 -22.42 -37.64 17.70
C ALA A 25 -23.74 -37.17 18.36
N ASN A 26 -24.32 -36.04 17.94
CA ASN A 26 -25.63 -35.60 18.41
C ASN A 26 -26.76 -36.35 17.71
N GLN A 27 -27.87 -36.55 18.41
CA GLN A 27 -29.06 -37.20 17.86
C GLN A 27 -29.68 -36.37 16.73
N LYS A 28 -29.67 -36.92 15.50
CA LYS A 28 -30.44 -36.36 14.39
C LYS A 28 -31.88 -36.84 14.44
N TYR A 29 -32.80 -35.94 14.12
CA TYR A 29 -34.22 -36.22 13.94
C TYR A 29 -34.63 -35.91 12.51
N GLN A 30 -35.51 -36.74 11.94
CA GLN A 30 -36.19 -36.44 10.69
C GLN A 30 -37.69 -36.29 10.93
N CYS A 31 -38.26 -35.20 10.40
CA CYS A 31 -39.69 -34.97 10.43
C CYS A 31 -40.42 -35.86 9.42
N LYS A 32 -41.45 -36.60 9.84
CA LYS A 32 -42.26 -37.43 8.95
C LYS A 32 -43.14 -36.62 7.98
N LYS A 33 -43.53 -35.39 8.34
CA LYS A 33 -44.37 -34.53 7.48
C LYS A 33 -43.58 -33.84 6.36
N CYS A 34 -42.50 -33.15 6.71
CA CYS A 34 -41.73 -32.33 5.75
C CYS A 34 -40.36 -32.90 5.37
N LYS A 35 -40.01 -34.10 5.87
CA LYS A 35 -38.72 -34.78 5.65
C LYS A 35 -37.47 -33.99 6.09
N ARG A 36 -37.61 -32.83 6.74
CA ARG A 36 -36.50 -32.04 7.29
C ARG A 36 -35.74 -32.84 8.34
N GLN A 37 -34.43 -32.95 8.15
CA GLN A 37 -33.50 -33.48 9.15
C GLN A 37 -32.88 -32.33 9.95
N PHE A 38 -32.71 -32.48 11.26
CA PHE A 38 -32.03 -31.51 12.11
C PHE A 38 -31.49 -32.20 13.37
N ALA A 39 -30.49 -31.60 14.00
CA ALA A 39 -29.98 -31.99 15.30
C ALA A 39 -30.06 -30.75 16.21
N PRO A 40 -30.87 -30.75 17.28
CA PRO A 40 -31.07 -29.57 18.12
C PRO A 40 -29.79 -29.19 18.89
N ASP A 41 -29.00 -30.19 19.28
CA ASP A 41 -27.78 -30.00 20.06
C ASP A 41 -26.53 -29.81 19.19
N SER A 42 -26.69 -29.73 17.86
CA SER A 42 -25.54 -29.50 16.97
C SER A 42 -25.04 -28.07 17.13
N VAL A 43 -23.81 -27.91 17.63
CA VAL A 43 -23.13 -26.62 17.69
C VAL A 43 -22.56 -26.33 16.30
N SER A 44 -23.20 -25.43 15.55
CA SER A 44 -22.60 -24.89 14.33
C SER A 44 -21.72 -23.70 14.69
N ASN A 45 -20.40 -23.85 14.59
CA ASN A 45 -19.50 -22.70 14.64
C ASN A 45 -19.61 -21.95 13.30
N PRO A 46 -20.12 -20.70 13.26
CA PRO A 46 -20.11 -19.94 12.03
C PRO A 46 -18.66 -19.69 11.61
N ILE A 47 -18.30 -20.10 10.39
CA ILE A 47 -17.00 -19.79 9.81
C ILE A 47 -16.94 -18.27 9.64
N ILE A 48 -16.20 -17.58 10.51
CA ILE A 48 -15.96 -16.15 10.37
C ILE A 48 -15.00 -15.96 9.20
N SER A 49 -15.45 -15.26 8.16
CA SER A 49 -14.59 -14.94 7.02
C SER A 49 -13.44 -14.03 7.46
N LYS A 50 -12.22 -14.32 7.00
CA LYS A 50 -11.03 -13.48 7.19
C LYS A 50 -11.20 -12.08 6.57
N TYR A 51 -12.10 -11.93 5.61
CA TYR A 51 -12.27 -10.73 4.80
C TYR A 51 -13.45 -9.87 5.24
N PRO A 52 -13.36 -8.54 5.07
CA PRO A 52 -14.46 -7.64 5.43
C PRO A 52 -15.72 -7.95 4.62
N ARG A 53 -16.90 -7.67 5.18
CA ARG A 53 -18.14 -7.77 4.40
C ARG A 53 -18.32 -6.57 3.49
N CYS A 54 -19.09 -6.75 2.43
CA CYS A 54 -19.42 -5.67 1.51
C CYS A 54 -20.30 -4.61 2.19
N PRO A 55 -19.89 -3.33 2.26
CA PRO A 55 -20.69 -2.29 2.90
C PRO A 55 -22.02 -2.02 2.18
N LYS A 56 -22.12 -2.31 0.86
CA LYS A 56 -23.35 -2.10 0.08
C LYS A 56 -24.39 -3.22 0.23
N CYS A 57 -23.96 -4.48 0.32
CA CYS A 57 -24.88 -5.62 0.25
C CYS A 57 -24.65 -6.69 1.32
N ASN A 58 -23.72 -6.43 2.25
CA ASN A 58 -23.33 -7.29 3.37
C ASN A 58 -22.92 -8.73 3.00
N LYS A 59 -22.69 -9.01 1.71
CA LYS A 59 -22.20 -10.30 1.23
C LYS A 59 -20.69 -10.41 1.43
N ALA A 60 -20.20 -11.65 1.43
CA ALA A 60 -18.80 -11.96 1.54
C ALA A 60 -17.99 -11.26 0.42
N THR A 61 -16.79 -10.82 0.78
CA THR A 61 -15.79 -10.35 -0.17
C THR A 61 -14.62 -11.32 -0.23
N PHE A 62 -13.81 -11.18 -1.27
CA PHE A 62 -12.56 -11.91 -1.44
C PHE A 62 -11.44 -10.93 -1.76
N LEU A 63 -10.21 -11.29 -1.40
CA LEU A 63 -9.02 -10.52 -1.80
C LEU A 63 -8.89 -10.60 -3.32
N HIS A 64 -8.97 -9.45 -3.98
CA HIS A 64 -8.81 -9.35 -5.42
C HIS A 64 -7.36 -9.08 -5.77
N HIS A 65 -6.72 -8.11 -5.08
CA HIS A 65 -5.31 -7.76 -5.27
C HIS A 65 -4.70 -7.33 -3.93
N GLU A 66 -3.43 -7.70 -3.75
CA GLU A 66 -2.57 -7.23 -2.68
C GLU A 66 -1.53 -6.28 -3.27
N TYR A 67 -1.56 -5.02 -2.82
CA TYR A 67 -0.57 -4.02 -3.19
C TYR A 67 0.29 -3.70 -1.98
N LYS A 68 1.45 -3.09 -2.25
CA LYS A 68 2.40 -2.69 -1.21
C LYS A 68 1.72 -1.90 -0.08
N HIS A 69 0.91 -0.90 -0.41
CA HIS A 69 0.33 0.01 0.59
C HIS A 69 -1.14 -0.26 0.91
N TYR A 70 -1.81 -1.16 0.19
CA TYR A 70 -3.22 -1.44 0.40
C TYR A 70 -3.67 -2.76 -0.21
N ASN A 71 -4.72 -3.32 0.35
CA ASN A 71 -5.41 -4.48 -0.18
C ASN A 71 -6.74 -4.07 -0.81
N ARG A 72 -7.05 -4.69 -1.95
CA ARG A 72 -8.30 -4.49 -2.69
C ARG A 72 -9.16 -5.73 -2.55
N TYR A 73 -10.33 -5.59 -1.93
CA TYR A 73 -11.32 -6.66 -1.79
C TYR A 73 -12.49 -6.43 -2.74
N LYS A 74 -12.98 -7.51 -3.36
CA LYS A 74 -14.11 -7.46 -4.28
C LYS A 74 -15.29 -8.20 -3.71
N CYS A 75 -16.48 -7.61 -3.84
CA CYS A 75 -17.72 -8.27 -3.45
C CYS A 75 -17.97 -9.51 -4.33
N GLY A 76 -18.29 -10.65 -3.71
CA GLY A 76 -18.66 -11.87 -4.44
C GLY A 76 -20.00 -11.78 -5.18
N ASN A 77 -20.81 -10.75 -4.90
CA ASN A 77 -22.09 -10.55 -5.58
C ASN A 77 -21.89 -9.85 -6.93
N LYS A 78 -22.11 -10.55 -8.04
CA LYS A 78 -21.99 -9.99 -9.39
C LYS A 78 -22.87 -8.74 -9.62
N LYS A 79 -24.05 -8.68 -8.99
CA LYS A 79 -24.95 -7.52 -9.09
C LYS A 79 -24.42 -6.28 -8.35
N CYS A 80 -23.67 -6.48 -7.26
CA CYS A 80 -23.11 -5.38 -6.48
C CYS A 80 -21.76 -4.93 -7.06
N ASN A 81 -20.88 -5.90 -7.34
CA ASN A 81 -19.53 -5.72 -7.90
C ASN A 81 -18.67 -4.67 -7.17
N HIS A 82 -19.01 -4.36 -5.91
CA HIS A 82 -18.39 -3.29 -5.16
C HIS A 82 -16.98 -3.66 -4.70
N ILE A 83 -16.11 -2.65 -4.63
CA ILE A 83 -14.70 -2.80 -4.32
C ILE A 83 -14.39 -2.01 -3.04
N ILE A 84 -13.70 -2.67 -2.12
CA ILE A 84 -13.28 -2.14 -0.83
C ILE A 84 -11.75 -2.04 -0.85
N VAL A 85 -11.21 -0.91 -0.42
CA VAL A 85 -9.78 -0.70 -0.28
C VAL A 85 -9.45 -0.59 1.20
N LYS A 86 -8.48 -1.38 1.66
CA LYS A 86 -7.97 -1.33 3.03
C LYS A 86 -6.49 -0.99 3.00
N HIS A 87 -6.12 0.15 3.57
CA HIS A 87 -4.73 0.60 3.61
C HIS A 87 -3.93 -0.13 4.68
N HIS A 88 -2.64 -0.36 4.40
CA HIS A 88 -1.67 -0.85 5.37
C HIS A 88 -1.21 0.35 6.21
N THR A 89 -1.60 0.41 7.48
CA THR A 89 -1.27 1.53 8.37
C THR A 89 0.20 1.59 8.77
N THR A 90 0.96 0.52 8.54
CA THR A 90 2.35 0.35 9.00
C THR A 90 3.38 0.36 7.88
N ASN A 91 2.98 0.61 6.62
CA ASN A 91 3.88 0.51 5.47
C ASN A 91 4.33 1.89 4.98
N ILE A 92 4.90 2.68 5.90
CA ILE A 92 5.62 3.91 5.57
C ILE A 92 6.98 3.47 5.05
N ASP A 93 7.18 3.62 3.74
CA ASP A 93 8.50 3.41 3.16
C ASP A 93 9.47 4.47 3.70
N ILE A 94 10.74 4.07 3.82
CA ILE A 94 11.84 4.98 4.05
C ILE A 94 11.78 6.12 3.03
N ALA A 95 12.01 7.36 3.48
CA ALA A 95 11.98 8.52 2.60
C ALA A 95 12.95 8.30 1.43
N SER A 96 12.51 8.63 0.20
CA SER A 96 13.33 8.46 -1.01
C SER A 96 14.71 9.13 -0.90
N ASN A 97 14.79 10.20 -0.11
CA ASN A 97 16.02 10.95 0.15
C ASN A 97 17.03 10.16 0.98
N GLU A 98 16.58 9.28 1.89
CA GLU A 98 17.47 8.45 2.72
C GLU A 98 18.21 7.41 1.88
N LEU A 99 17.59 6.92 0.81
CA LEU A 99 18.19 5.97 -0.15
C LEU A 99 19.27 6.60 -1.05
N VAL A 100 19.36 7.93 -1.12
CA VAL A 100 20.39 8.62 -1.90
C VAL A 100 21.74 8.45 -1.18
N SER A 101 22.52 7.48 -1.65
CA SER A 101 23.89 7.18 -1.20
C SER A 101 24.82 7.05 -2.40
N GLY A 102 26.06 7.54 -2.28
CA GLY A 102 27.06 7.47 -3.35
C GLY A 102 28.19 8.49 -3.23
N SER A 103 29.29 8.24 -3.94
CA SER A 103 30.41 9.17 -4.09
C SER A 103 30.34 9.91 -5.43
N LEU A 104 30.75 11.18 -5.44
CA LEU A 104 30.82 11.97 -6.67
C LEU A 104 32.00 11.46 -7.52
N SER A 105 31.71 10.72 -8.59
CA SER A 105 32.72 10.37 -9.59
C SER A 105 32.50 11.18 -10.86
N MET A 106 33.50 12.00 -11.19
CA MET A 106 33.54 12.78 -12.43
C MET A 106 34.02 11.95 -13.63
N LYS A 107 34.37 10.68 -13.40
CA LYS A 107 34.93 9.78 -14.42
C LYS A 107 33.84 9.38 -15.43
N GLY A 108 34.14 9.51 -16.72
CA GLY A 108 33.23 9.09 -17.80
C GLY A 108 32.18 10.13 -18.21
N MET A 109 32.33 11.40 -17.81
CA MET A 109 31.47 12.47 -18.31
C MET A 109 31.95 12.94 -19.68
N ARG A 110 31.11 12.76 -20.71
CA ARG A 110 31.41 13.10 -22.12
C ARG A 110 31.32 14.60 -22.42
N PHE A 111 30.74 15.38 -21.51
CA PHE A 111 30.49 16.81 -21.68
C PHE A 111 31.38 17.63 -20.72
N PRO A 112 31.76 18.86 -21.11
CA PRO A 112 32.60 19.71 -20.27
C PRO A 112 31.87 20.09 -18.98
N LEU A 113 32.64 20.30 -17.92
CA LEU A 113 32.13 20.51 -16.56
C LEU A 113 31.18 21.71 -16.46
N HIS A 114 31.47 22.81 -17.16
CA HIS A 114 30.62 24.00 -17.14
C HIS A 114 29.20 23.70 -17.64
N VAL A 115 29.03 22.89 -18.69
CA VAL A 115 27.70 22.50 -19.21
C VAL A 115 26.91 21.74 -18.16
N ILE A 116 27.57 20.84 -17.44
CA ILE A 116 26.95 20.03 -16.40
C ILE A 116 26.52 20.92 -15.24
N LEU A 117 27.38 21.84 -14.78
CA LEU A 117 27.05 22.81 -13.75
C LEU A 117 25.88 23.71 -14.16
N THR A 118 25.89 24.26 -15.38
CA THR A 118 24.77 25.06 -15.91
C THR A 118 23.48 24.26 -15.97
N THR A 119 23.56 22.98 -16.30
CA THR A 119 22.38 22.10 -16.30
C THR A 119 21.82 21.93 -14.89
N LEU A 120 22.69 21.69 -13.90
CA LEU A 120 22.30 21.52 -12.50
C LEU A 120 21.70 22.81 -11.92
N THR A 121 22.25 23.99 -12.23
CA THR A 121 21.68 25.26 -11.78
C THR A 121 20.32 25.51 -12.40
N LEU A 122 20.14 25.29 -13.70
CA LEU A 122 18.83 25.42 -14.34
C LEU A 122 17.80 24.44 -13.77
N TYR A 123 18.23 23.22 -13.38
CA TYR A 123 17.33 22.22 -12.82
C TYR A 123 16.94 22.53 -11.37
N PHE A 124 17.92 22.75 -10.48
CA PHE A 124 17.67 22.90 -9.05
C PHE A 124 17.29 24.32 -8.63
N LEU A 125 17.88 25.37 -9.25
CA LEU A 125 17.58 26.77 -8.90
C LEU A 125 16.42 27.32 -9.71
N ASN A 126 16.37 27.03 -11.01
CA ASN A 126 15.33 27.58 -11.90
C ASN A 126 14.15 26.63 -12.11
N ASN A 127 14.11 25.49 -11.41
CA ASN A 127 13.05 24.48 -11.49
C ASN A 127 12.63 24.11 -12.92
N SER A 128 13.59 24.14 -13.85
CA SER A 128 13.33 23.92 -15.27
C SER A 128 13.28 22.44 -15.60
N SER A 129 12.35 22.04 -16.48
CA SER A 129 12.27 20.65 -16.91
C SER A 129 13.51 20.22 -17.69
N THR A 130 13.88 18.95 -17.60
CA THR A 130 15.06 18.40 -18.32
C THR A 130 14.95 18.56 -19.84
N ARG A 131 13.72 18.59 -20.38
CA ARG A 131 13.44 18.88 -21.79
C ARG A 131 13.71 20.34 -22.15
N SER A 132 13.25 21.27 -21.30
CA SER A 132 13.51 22.70 -21.48
C SER A 132 15.01 23.01 -21.41
N ILE A 133 15.73 22.37 -20.49
CA ILE A 133 17.19 22.56 -20.35
C ILE A 133 17.93 22.01 -21.57
N SER A 134 17.51 20.85 -22.09
CA SER A 134 18.05 20.29 -23.35
C SER A 134 17.89 21.26 -24.53
N GLN A 135 16.72 21.88 -24.66
CA GLN A 135 16.46 22.90 -25.68
C GLN A 135 17.30 24.16 -25.46
N PHE A 136 17.41 24.63 -24.21
CA PHE A 136 18.23 25.79 -23.85
C PHE A 136 19.70 25.59 -24.23
N LEU A 137 20.29 24.43 -23.92
CA LEU A 137 21.67 24.10 -24.29
C LEU A 137 21.87 24.04 -25.81
N MET A 138 20.87 23.54 -26.55
CA MET A 138 20.93 23.54 -28.00
C MET A 138 20.90 24.96 -28.57
N ILE A 139 19.99 25.81 -28.10
CA ILE A 139 19.78 27.16 -28.65
C ILE A 139 20.92 28.11 -28.25
N ASN A 140 21.35 28.08 -26.99
CA ASN A 140 22.29 29.06 -26.46
C ASN A 140 23.77 28.67 -26.66
N SER A 141 24.09 27.38 -26.65
CA SER A 141 25.49 26.92 -26.78
C SER A 141 25.72 25.96 -27.96
N GLY A 142 24.69 25.62 -28.73
CA GLY A 142 24.80 24.68 -29.85
C GLY A 142 25.04 23.22 -29.40
N ILE A 143 24.85 22.91 -28.12
CA ILE A 143 25.20 21.60 -27.54
C ILE A 143 23.97 20.70 -27.47
N LYS A 144 24.02 19.59 -28.21
CA LYS A 144 22.97 18.56 -28.21
C LYS A 144 23.12 17.61 -27.02
N VAL A 145 22.37 17.84 -25.95
CA VAL A 145 22.27 16.93 -24.79
C VAL A 145 20.87 16.35 -24.70
N SER A 146 20.73 15.04 -24.48
CA SER A 146 19.40 14.44 -24.28
C SER A 146 18.85 14.75 -22.88
N HIS A 147 17.53 14.92 -22.76
CA HIS A 147 16.87 15.12 -21.46
C HIS A 147 17.09 13.95 -20.47
N VAL A 148 17.34 12.73 -20.98
CA VAL A 148 17.67 11.55 -20.17
C VAL A 148 19.08 11.67 -19.58
N THR A 149 20.03 12.17 -20.36
CA THR A 149 21.39 12.45 -19.88
C THR A 149 21.37 13.50 -18.78
N ILE A 150 20.54 14.54 -18.93
CA ILE A 150 20.34 15.58 -17.91
C ILE A 150 19.76 14.96 -16.62
N ALA A 151 18.73 14.13 -16.71
CA ALA A 151 18.17 13.43 -15.56
C ALA A 151 19.18 12.49 -14.88
N SER A 152 20.07 11.87 -15.66
CA SER A 152 21.17 11.06 -15.10
C SER A 152 22.15 11.93 -14.30
N TRP A 153 22.48 13.13 -14.78
CA TRP A 153 23.32 14.05 -14.03
C TRP A 153 22.65 14.49 -12.72
N THR A 154 21.39 14.90 -12.74
CA THR A 154 20.70 15.33 -11.51
C THR A 154 20.70 14.23 -10.45
N ASN A 155 20.51 12.97 -10.86
CA ASN A 155 20.56 11.82 -9.94
C ASN A 155 21.99 11.52 -9.44
N LYS A 156 23.01 11.63 -10.30
CA LYS A 156 24.42 11.41 -9.90
C LYS A 156 24.93 12.46 -8.92
N PHE A 157 24.47 13.71 -9.05
CA PHE A 157 24.88 14.83 -8.19
C PHE A 157 23.98 15.00 -6.95
N ALA A 158 22.80 14.37 -6.89
CA ALA A 158 21.92 14.36 -5.72
C ALA A 158 22.62 14.00 -4.38
N PRO A 159 23.45 12.94 -4.27
CA PRO A 159 24.15 12.63 -3.01
C PRO A 159 25.12 13.73 -2.57
N PHE A 160 25.71 14.47 -3.50
CA PHE A 160 26.60 15.58 -3.19
C PHE A 160 25.84 16.73 -2.53
N PHE A 161 24.67 17.10 -3.07
CA PHE A 161 23.84 18.14 -2.46
C PHE A 161 23.34 17.75 -1.08
N LYS A 162 22.99 16.48 -0.86
CA LYS A 162 22.61 15.96 0.46
C LYS A 162 23.77 16.05 1.47
N GLN A 163 25.00 15.74 1.06
CA GLN A 163 26.18 15.89 1.92
C GLN A 163 26.49 17.37 2.20
N ALA A 164 26.38 18.23 1.18
CA ALA A 164 26.62 19.66 1.31
C ALA A 164 25.58 20.35 2.21
N GLU A 165 24.32 19.90 2.18
CA GLU A 165 23.27 20.36 3.10
C GLU A 165 23.65 20.02 4.55
N VAL A 166 24.01 18.77 4.84
CA VAL A 166 24.46 18.35 6.16
C VAL A 166 25.69 19.13 6.63
N ALA A 167 26.67 19.36 5.75
CA ALA A 167 27.86 20.15 6.05
C ALA A 167 27.56 21.65 6.25
N GLY A 168 26.64 22.22 5.47
CA GLY A 168 26.18 23.60 5.58
C GLY A 168 25.47 23.87 6.91
N PHE A 169 24.60 22.95 7.35
CA PHE A 169 24.01 22.99 8.69
C PHE A 169 25.06 22.81 9.80
N ALA A 170 26.08 21.98 9.58
CA ALA A 170 27.19 21.82 10.52
C ALA A 170 28.08 23.08 10.62
N SER A 171 28.26 23.84 9.55
CA SER A 171 28.96 25.13 9.60
C SER A 171 28.12 26.26 10.20
N ASP A 172 26.81 26.29 9.95
CA ASP A 172 25.91 27.35 10.43
C ASP A 172 25.60 27.23 11.93
N SER A 173 25.81 26.03 12.51
CA SER A 173 25.76 25.78 13.95
C SER A 173 27.03 26.20 14.71
N PHE A 174 28.15 26.46 14.02
CA PHE A 174 29.37 27.04 14.62
C PHE A 174 29.44 28.58 14.49
N ALA A 175 28.60 29.19 13.65
CA ALA A 175 28.64 30.63 13.38
C ALA A 175 27.63 31.48 14.17
N LYS A 176 26.81 30.89 15.06
CA LYS A 176 25.77 31.63 15.82
C LYS A 176 26.13 32.01 17.26
N ASN A 177 27.41 31.92 17.65
CA ASN A 177 27.81 32.16 19.05
C ASN A 177 28.92 33.22 19.26
N SER A 178 29.30 34.04 18.27
CA SER A 178 30.40 35.00 18.47
C SER A 178 30.10 36.48 18.16
N TRP A 179 28.83 36.87 18.02
CA TRP A 179 28.47 38.28 17.74
C TRP A 179 27.72 39.02 18.86
N PHE A 180 27.60 38.45 20.06
CA PHE A 180 27.13 39.18 21.24
C PHE A 180 28.07 38.96 22.42
N SER A 181 29.12 39.77 22.51
CA SER A 181 29.79 40.19 23.75
C SER A 181 30.84 41.25 23.43
N ALA A 182 30.36 42.45 23.09
CA ALA A 182 31.12 43.68 23.21
C ALA A 182 30.18 44.70 23.85
N SER A 183 30.27 44.78 25.19
CA SER A 183 29.83 45.91 26.00
C SER A 183 31.05 46.40 26.77
#